data_AF-A0A7C4ET92-F1
#
_entry.id   AF-A0A7C4ET92-F1
#
_cell.length_a   1.000
_cell.length_b   1.000
_cell.length_c   1.000
_cell.angle_alpha   90.00
_cell.angle_beta   90.00
_cell.angle_gamma   90.00
#
_symmetry.space_group_name_H-M   'P 1'
#
loop_
_entity.id
_entity.type
_entity.pdbx_description
1 polymer ?
#
loop_
_entity_poly.entity_id
_entity_poly.type
_entity_poly.pdbx_seq_one_letter_code
_entity_poly.pdbx_strand_id
1 'polypeptide(L)'
;MEIKAGRLAEGPLLAILIYLGAAICLISAILFGASHAAHPLSTLRMIILIAVGSLAFFVFCISFFGLIAYLVFHPSLSKHAHIFTQVHASQMLHPLTTALVLGLFCVCLYYDVTWAWVVWTATLFLYVLHTVMLVRAILDQYMMEDRSPGVKGLIVLILNLIFGAEIVTFAGGARPIAPWQLDELPEDTWIVDVRTKPEYYWNRMQGAENYPWGAGVLEAAAQHSLDRPVLVTCLSGHRSPAVAVYLRKLGFKHVYNLHWGLMYHILLERNKKSIGPFSLTRPHRDPQRRGEDLRHISIGYLTLQFFILIIAPVENWIRHPQVSDLQKIVGLVLGIGGLILGWLSFRALGRNFRVFAAPRRSGTLVTTGVYSKVRHPMYVAAILIFAGYCLFFSSLISAPLWLAFSVLYVVKSIREERILADHYPDYEDYMRRTWRFVPYVW
;
A
#
# COMPACT_ATOMS: atom_id res chain seq x y z
N MET A 1 -11.41 13.80 25.34
CA MET A 1 -10.31 14.72 25.01
C MET A 1 -10.28 14.86 23.49
N GLU A 2 -10.94 15.89 22.97
CA GLU A 2 -11.03 16.16 21.53
C GLU A 2 -9.64 16.48 21.00
N ILE A 3 -9.09 15.56 20.20
CA ILE A 3 -7.90 15.81 19.41
C ILE A 3 -8.25 16.95 18.46
N LYS A 4 -7.60 18.12 18.59
CA LYS A 4 -7.73 19.26 17.67
C LYS A 4 -7.50 18.78 16.23
N ALA A 5 -8.58 18.43 15.54
CA ALA A 5 -8.61 17.94 14.17
C ALA A 5 -8.18 19.00 13.12
N GLY A 6 -7.88 20.23 13.56
CA GLY A 6 -7.61 21.37 12.68
C GLY A 6 -6.20 21.47 12.09
N ARG A 7 -5.14 20.93 12.72
CA ARG A 7 -3.75 21.23 12.27
C ARG A 7 -3.17 20.29 11.19
N LEU A 8 -3.70 19.08 11.02
CA LEU A 8 -3.29 18.16 9.94
C LEU A 8 -4.07 18.39 8.63
N ALA A 9 -5.06 19.28 8.64
CA ALA A 9 -5.92 19.58 7.49
C ALA A 9 -5.28 20.55 6.47
N GLU A 10 -4.12 21.16 6.79
CA GLU A 10 -3.40 22.06 5.87
C GLU A 10 -2.47 21.33 4.87
N GLY A 11 -2.20 20.04 5.08
CA GLY A 11 -1.34 19.20 4.23
C GLY A 11 -1.88 18.78 2.85
N PRO A 12 -3.19 18.54 2.64
CA PRO A 12 -3.70 18.02 1.36
C PRO A 12 -3.51 18.99 0.19
N LEU A 13 -3.72 20.29 0.42
CA LEU A 13 -3.60 21.31 -0.63
C LEU A 13 -2.16 21.39 -1.13
N LEU A 14 -1.20 21.43 -0.20
CA LEU A 14 0.22 21.51 -0.54
C LEU A 14 0.69 20.25 -1.28
N ALA A 15 0.24 19.07 -0.85
CA ALA A 15 0.49 17.82 -1.56
C ALA A 15 -0.09 17.83 -2.99
N ILE A 16 -1.33 18.30 -3.16
CA ILE A 16 -1.97 18.44 -4.48
C ILE A 16 -1.16 19.39 -5.38
N LEU A 17 -0.73 20.53 -4.84
CA LEU A 17 0.08 21.50 -5.59
C LEU A 17 1.43 20.93 -6.01
N ILE A 18 2.07 20.11 -5.17
CA ILE A 18 3.31 19.40 -5.53
C ILE A 18 3.06 18.44 -6.70
N TYR A 19 2.00 17.64 -6.66
CA TYR A 19 1.69 16.70 -7.74
C TYR A 19 1.23 17.39 -9.03
N LEU A 20 0.51 18.51 -8.95
CA LEU A 20 0.19 19.35 -10.10
C LEU A 20 1.45 19.96 -10.71
N GLY A 21 2.33 20.55 -9.88
CA GLY A 21 3.63 21.07 -10.31
C GLY A 21 4.48 20.00 -10.97
N ALA A 22 4.50 18.79 -10.41
CA ALA A 22 5.18 17.63 -10.99
C ALA A 22 4.64 17.26 -12.38
N ALA A 23 3.31 17.20 -12.55
CA ALA A 23 2.69 16.91 -13.83
C ALA A 23 3.00 17.99 -14.87
N ILE A 24 2.89 19.27 -14.49
CA ILE A 24 3.23 20.40 -15.35
C ILE A 24 4.71 20.34 -15.76
N CYS A 25 5.61 20.08 -14.80
CA CYS A 25 7.04 19.94 -15.05
C CYS A 25 7.34 18.85 -16.09
N LEU A 26 6.72 17.67 -15.92
CA LEU A 26 6.89 16.54 -16.84
C LEU A 26 6.35 16.87 -18.23
N ILE A 27 5.15 17.45 -18.31
CA ILE A 27 4.52 17.84 -19.58
C ILE A 27 5.36 18.90 -20.28
N SER A 28 5.82 19.93 -19.57
CA SER A 28 6.70 20.97 -20.13
C SER A 28 8.01 20.39 -20.63
N ALA A 29 8.65 19.49 -19.87
CA ALA A 29 9.89 18.85 -20.31
C ALA A 29 9.69 18.00 -21.57
N ILE A 30 8.60 17.22 -21.66
CA ILE A 30 8.35 16.34 -22.82
C ILE A 30 7.93 17.17 -24.05
N LEU A 31 6.99 18.11 -23.90
CA LEU A 31 6.47 18.89 -25.03
C LEU A 31 7.52 19.82 -25.65
N PHE A 32 8.33 20.48 -24.81
CA PHE A 32 9.33 21.43 -25.28
C PHE A 32 10.73 20.82 -25.45
N GLY A 33 10.98 19.63 -24.89
CA GLY A 33 12.26 18.93 -24.94
C GLY A 33 12.40 17.93 -26.10
N ALA A 34 11.30 17.51 -26.73
CA ALA A 34 11.35 16.60 -27.88
C ALA A 34 12.16 17.15 -29.07
N SER A 35 12.31 18.48 -29.17
CA SER A 35 13.15 19.17 -30.16
C SER A 35 14.62 19.33 -29.74
N HIS A 36 14.94 19.21 -28.44
CA HIS A 36 16.27 19.44 -27.85
C HIS A 36 17.03 18.15 -27.50
N ALA A 37 16.35 17.00 -27.46
CA ALA A 37 16.93 15.68 -27.14
C ALA A 37 17.98 15.17 -28.15
N ALA A 38 18.29 15.94 -29.21
CA ALA A 38 19.28 15.63 -30.22
C ALA A 38 20.73 15.97 -29.82
N HIS A 39 20.96 16.66 -28.69
CA HIS A 39 22.30 16.99 -28.23
C HIS A 39 22.87 15.96 -27.24
N PRO A 40 24.10 15.44 -27.45
CA PRO A 40 24.72 14.52 -26.53
C PRO A 40 24.98 15.19 -25.17
N LEU A 41 24.59 14.51 -24.09
CA LEU A 41 24.82 14.97 -22.72
C LEU A 41 26.33 15.01 -22.41
N SER A 42 26.77 15.99 -21.62
CA SER A 42 28.14 16.00 -21.11
C SER A 42 28.37 14.85 -20.12
N THR A 43 29.61 14.39 -19.99
CA THR A 43 30.00 13.31 -19.05
C THR A 43 29.55 13.59 -17.61
N LEU A 44 29.68 14.84 -17.16
CA LEU A 44 29.24 15.25 -15.83
C LEU A 44 27.71 15.12 -15.68
N ARG A 45 26.93 15.57 -16.68
CA ARG A 45 25.46 15.45 -16.65
C ARG A 45 25.02 13.99 -16.66
N MET A 46 25.71 13.12 -17.41
CA MET A 46 25.46 11.67 -17.38
C MET A 46 25.72 11.06 -16.01
N ILE A 47 26.85 11.39 -15.36
CA ILE A 47 27.17 10.89 -14.02
C ILE A 47 26.09 11.31 -13.01
N ILE A 48 25.70 12.59 -13.03
CA ILE A 48 24.63 13.11 -12.15
C ILE A 48 23.30 12.41 -12.43
N LEU A 49 22.94 12.24 -13.70
CA LEU A 49 21.69 11.59 -14.11
C LEU A 49 21.64 10.13 -13.63
N ILE A 50 22.74 9.38 -13.77
CA ILE A 50 22.82 8.00 -13.29
C ILE A 50 22.76 7.95 -11.77
N ALA A 51 23.51 8.80 -11.07
CA ALA A 51 23.55 8.80 -9.60
C ALA A 51 22.19 9.17 -8.98
N VAL A 52 21.61 10.29 -9.42
CA VAL A 52 20.32 10.78 -8.90
C VAL A 52 19.17 9.90 -9.38
N GLY A 53 19.21 9.43 -10.63
CA GLY A 53 18.19 8.55 -11.19
C GLY A 53 18.14 7.19 -10.51
N SER A 54 19.29 6.61 -10.19
CA SER A 54 19.37 5.34 -9.44
C SER A 54 18.81 5.50 -8.03
N LEU A 55 19.14 6.60 -7.35
CA LEU A 55 18.59 6.92 -6.03
C LEU A 55 17.07 7.14 -6.07
N ALA A 56 16.59 7.91 -7.05
CA ALA A 56 15.16 8.16 -7.25
C ALA A 56 14.39 6.86 -7.50
N PHE A 57 14.91 5.99 -8.39
CA PHE A 57 14.31 4.70 -8.69
C PHE A 57 14.28 3.78 -7.46
N PHE A 58 15.37 3.72 -6.71
CA PHE A 58 15.45 2.92 -5.49
C PHE A 58 14.40 3.37 -4.44
N VAL A 59 14.34 4.67 -4.16
CA VAL A 59 13.36 5.24 -3.21
C VAL A 59 11.92 5.03 -3.72
N PHE A 60 11.69 5.18 -5.03
CA PHE A 60 10.38 4.90 -5.65
C PHE A 60 9.96 3.45 -5.40
N CYS A 61 10.80 2.47 -5.72
CA CYS A 61 10.48 1.06 -5.57
C CYS A 61 10.12 0.70 -4.14
N ILE A 62 10.96 1.06 -3.16
CA ILE A 62 10.71 0.75 -1.74
C ILE A 62 9.38 1.37 -1.28
N SER A 63 9.15 2.64 -1.61
CA SER A 63 7.94 3.37 -1.19
C SER A 63 6.69 2.84 -1.87
N PHE A 64 6.77 2.52 -3.17
CA PHE A 64 5.68 2.00 -3.97
C PHE A 64 5.28 0.59 -3.52
N PHE A 65 6.24 -0.30 -3.29
CA PHE A 65 5.95 -1.63 -2.74
C PHE A 65 5.40 -1.55 -1.32
N GLY A 66 5.90 -0.63 -0.48
CA GLY A 66 5.33 -0.35 0.84
C GLY A 66 3.87 0.10 0.77
N LEU A 67 3.55 0.98 -0.18
CA LEU A 67 2.18 1.47 -0.42
C LEU A 67 1.27 0.36 -0.97
N ILE A 68 1.74 -0.45 -1.93
CA ILE A 68 0.99 -1.59 -2.47
C ILE A 68 0.74 -2.62 -1.38
N ALA A 69 1.76 -3.00 -0.61
CA ALA A 69 1.62 -3.92 0.50
C ALA A 69 0.52 -3.43 1.44
N TYR A 70 0.51 -2.13 1.77
CA TYR A 70 -0.59 -1.56 2.54
C TYR A 70 -1.97 -1.76 1.90
N LEU A 71 -2.14 -1.39 0.63
CA LEU A 71 -3.43 -1.52 -0.06
C LEU A 71 -3.89 -2.98 -0.16
N VAL A 72 -2.98 -3.92 -0.40
CA VAL A 72 -3.24 -5.36 -0.51
C VAL A 72 -3.62 -5.97 0.84
N PHE A 73 -2.94 -5.57 1.91
CA PHE A 73 -3.13 -6.17 3.22
C PHE A 73 -4.23 -5.51 4.05
N HIS A 74 -4.78 -4.38 3.59
CA HIS A 74 -5.70 -3.60 4.40
C HIS A 74 -7.15 -3.32 3.88
N PRO A 75 -7.95 -4.34 3.47
CA PRO A 75 -9.39 -4.14 3.26
C PRO A 75 -10.24 -3.88 4.52
N SER A 76 -9.71 -4.09 5.74
CA SER A 76 -10.54 -4.13 6.98
C SER A 76 -10.50 -2.90 7.91
N LEU A 77 -9.75 -1.83 7.57
CA LEU A 77 -9.58 -0.63 8.43
C LEU A 77 -10.61 0.47 8.18
N SER A 78 -11.68 0.22 7.42
CA SER A 78 -12.71 1.25 7.18
C SER A 78 -13.29 1.88 8.46
N LYS A 79 -13.12 1.26 9.63
CA LYS A 79 -13.45 1.84 10.95
C LYS A 79 -12.39 2.78 11.56
N HIS A 80 -11.11 2.69 11.19
CA HIS A 80 -10.03 3.52 11.75
C HIS A 80 -9.06 4.09 10.69
N ALA A 81 -9.52 4.23 9.44
CA ALA A 81 -8.75 4.81 8.34
C ALA A 81 -8.16 6.19 8.69
N HIS A 82 -8.86 6.96 9.54
CA HIS A 82 -8.41 8.25 10.04
C HIS A 82 -7.09 8.18 10.83
N ILE A 83 -6.88 7.15 11.65
CA ILE A 83 -5.64 6.95 12.43
C ILE A 83 -4.47 6.66 11.49
N PHE A 84 -4.71 5.89 10.42
CA PHE A 84 -3.67 5.58 9.43
C PHE A 84 -3.31 6.78 8.55
N THR A 85 -4.30 7.53 8.05
CA THR A 85 -4.05 8.77 7.29
C THR A 85 -3.27 9.80 8.11
N GLN A 86 -3.50 9.83 9.42
CA GLN A 86 -2.82 10.78 10.32
C GLN A 86 -1.39 10.38 10.65
N VAL A 87 -1.04 9.09 10.63
CA VAL A 87 0.24 8.60 11.18
C VAL A 87 1.17 7.97 10.13
N HIS A 88 0.64 7.27 9.11
CA HIS A 88 1.44 6.44 8.20
C HIS A 88 1.40 6.90 6.75
N ALA A 89 0.29 7.48 6.30
CA ALA A 89 0.17 7.96 4.92
C ALA A 89 1.25 9.00 4.61
N SER A 90 1.52 9.92 5.52
CA SER A 90 2.61 10.88 5.39
C SER A 90 4.00 10.21 5.32
N GLN A 91 4.25 9.17 6.12
CA GLN A 91 5.53 8.47 6.14
C GLN A 91 5.80 7.61 4.90
N MET A 92 4.76 7.19 4.17
CA MET A 92 4.89 6.41 2.92
C MET A 92 4.80 7.29 1.67
N LEU A 93 3.92 8.30 1.67
CA LEU A 93 3.74 9.22 0.54
C LEU A 93 4.91 10.20 0.42
N HIS A 94 5.54 10.59 1.53
CA HIS A 94 6.61 11.57 1.51
C HIS A 94 7.87 11.05 0.79
N PRO A 95 8.41 9.85 1.11
CA PRO A 95 9.49 9.24 0.32
C PRO A 95 9.12 9.02 -1.16
N LEU A 96 7.87 8.65 -1.45
CA LEU A 96 7.39 8.53 -2.83
C LEU A 96 7.41 9.89 -3.56
N THR A 97 7.08 10.96 -2.84
CA THR A 97 7.16 12.34 -3.35
C THR A 97 8.61 12.78 -3.52
N THR A 98 9.53 12.39 -2.63
CA THR A 98 10.97 12.58 -2.80
C THR A 98 11.44 11.95 -4.12
N ALA A 99 11.07 10.69 -4.35
CA ALA A 99 11.45 9.97 -5.56
C ALA A 99 10.94 10.66 -6.82
N LEU A 100 9.72 11.21 -6.77
CA LEU A 100 9.15 12.00 -7.85
C LEU A 100 9.95 13.30 -8.11
N VAL A 101 10.27 14.07 -7.06
CA VAL A 101 11.04 15.32 -7.20
C VAL A 101 12.44 15.05 -7.77
N LEU A 102 13.12 13.98 -7.31
CA LEU A 102 14.41 13.56 -7.85
C LEU A 102 14.32 13.04 -9.29
N GLY A 103 13.26 12.28 -9.62
CA GLY A 103 13.01 11.81 -10.98
C GLY A 103 12.76 12.97 -11.94
N LEU A 104 12.00 13.99 -11.53
CA LEU A 104 11.78 15.20 -12.32
C LEU A 104 13.06 16.02 -12.50
N PHE A 105 13.95 16.05 -11.51
CA PHE A 105 15.27 16.65 -11.67
C PHE A 105 16.05 15.98 -12.81
N CYS A 106 16.03 14.63 -12.88
CA CYS A 106 16.65 13.90 -13.98
C CYS A 106 16.00 14.21 -15.33
N VAL A 107 14.67 14.38 -15.37
CA VAL A 107 13.94 14.78 -16.58
C VAL A 107 14.34 16.20 -17.02
N CYS A 108 14.40 17.15 -16.09
CA CYS A 108 14.86 18.52 -16.38
C CYS A 108 16.31 18.54 -16.87
N LEU A 109 17.19 17.74 -16.27
CA LEU A 109 18.58 17.61 -16.65
C LEU A 109 18.76 16.97 -18.04
N TYR A 110 17.89 16.02 -18.39
CA TYR A 110 17.91 15.32 -19.68
C TYR A 110 17.45 16.20 -20.83
N TYR A 111 16.30 16.88 -20.68
CA TYR A 111 15.70 17.71 -21.72
C TYR A 111 16.23 19.15 -21.75
N ASP A 112 16.84 19.62 -20.65
CA ASP A 112 17.43 20.96 -20.47
C ASP A 112 16.50 22.13 -20.85
N VAL A 113 15.21 21.99 -20.54
CA VAL A 113 14.19 23.00 -20.83
C VAL A 113 14.08 24.00 -19.68
N THR A 114 14.31 25.29 -19.94
CA THR A 114 14.23 26.37 -18.93
C THR A 114 12.92 26.36 -18.15
N TRP A 115 11.79 26.20 -18.84
CA TRP A 115 10.47 26.15 -18.19
C TRP A 115 10.30 24.95 -17.26
N ALA A 116 10.87 23.79 -17.61
CA ALA A 116 10.86 22.64 -16.73
C ALA A 116 11.67 22.90 -15.46
N TRP A 117 12.83 23.57 -15.56
CA TRP A 117 13.61 24.00 -14.40
C TRP A 117 12.87 24.99 -13.49
N VAL A 118 12.14 25.95 -14.06
CA VAL A 118 11.33 26.91 -13.28
C VAL A 118 10.25 26.18 -12.49
N VAL A 119 9.48 25.32 -13.15
CA VAL A 119 8.39 24.56 -12.50
C VAL A 119 8.95 23.56 -11.48
N TRP A 120 10.07 22.89 -11.79
CA TRP A 120 10.75 22.00 -10.86
C TRP A 120 11.22 22.74 -9.60
N THR A 121 11.80 23.93 -9.75
CA THR A 121 12.25 24.75 -8.61
C THR A 121 11.09 25.17 -7.71
N ALA A 122 9.96 25.57 -8.31
CA ALA A 122 8.75 25.86 -7.55
C ALA A 122 8.21 24.62 -6.83
N THR A 123 8.21 23.46 -7.51
CA THR A 123 7.79 22.17 -6.93
C THR A 123 8.69 21.75 -5.77
N LEU A 124 10.01 21.93 -5.91
CA LEU A 124 11.00 21.68 -4.86
C LEU A 124 10.74 22.57 -3.63
N PHE A 125 10.46 23.86 -3.85
CA PHE A 125 10.14 24.78 -2.76
C PHE A 125 8.89 24.34 -1.98
N LEU A 126 7.81 23.99 -2.70
CA LEU A 126 6.59 23.47 -2.08
C LEU A 126 6.84 22.16 -1.32
N TYR A 127 7.66 21.27 -1.88
CA TYR A 127 8.05 20.02 -1.23
C TYR A 127 8.85 20.25 0.06
N VAL A 128 9.82 21.18 0.05
CA VAL A 128 10.59 21.55 1.24
C VAL A 128 9.66 22.16 2.30
N LEU A 129 8.75 23.05 1.90
CA LEU A 129 7.76 23.63 2.81
C LEU A 129 6.89 22.54 3.44
N HIS A 130 6.42 21.57 2.63
CA HIS A 130 5.63 20.45 3.11
C HIS A 130 6.40 19.57 4.11
N THR A 131 7.68 19.32 3.82
CA THR A 131 8.58 18.59 4.73
C THR A 131 8.70 19.32 6.07
N VAL A 132 8.91 20.64 6.06
CA VAL A 132 9.03 21.45 7.28
C VAL A 132 7.74 21.44 8.07
N MET A 133 6.59 21.59 7.42
CA MET A 133 5.27 21.53 8.09
C MET A 133 5.04 20.16 8.72
N LEU A 134 5.39 19.08 8.03
CA LEU A 134 5.25 17.73 8.54
C LEU A 134 6.15 17.49 9.75
N VAL A 135 7.41 17.94 9.69
CA VAL A 135 8.34 17.87 10.83
C VAL A 135 7.79 18.65 12.01
N ARG A 136 7.30 19.88 11.80
CA ARG A 136 6.68 20.69 12.87
C ARG A 136 5.46 19.99 13.48
N ALA A 137 4.58 19.42 12.66
CA ALA A 137 3.40 18.70 13.15
C ALA A 137 3.79 17.46 13.99
N ILE A 138 4.84 16.73 13.58
CA ILE A 138 5.37 15.61 14.34
C ILE A 138 5.99 16.10 15.66
N LEU A 139 6.80 17.17 15.62
CA LEU A 139 7.40 17.76 16.82
C LEU A 139 6.35 18.28 17.81
N ASP A 140 5.28 18.92 17.34
CA ASP A 140 4.16 19.35 18.18
C ASP A 140 3.53 18.15 18.93
N GLN A 141 3.47 16.97 18.31
CA GLN A 141 3.01 15.75 18.99
C GLN A 141 4.01 15.27 20.05
N TYR A 142 5.31 15.34 19.80
CA TYR A 142 6.36 15.01 20.77
C TYR A 142 6.37 15.96 21.99
N MET A 143 6.12 17.25 21.78
CA MET A 143 6.08 18.27 22.84
C MET A 143 4.86 18.12 23.76
N MET A 144 3.78 17.45 23.31
CA MET A 144 2.62 17.13 24.15
C MET A 144 2.90 16.00 25.16
N GLU A 145 4.00 15.26 24.97
CA GLU A 145 4.48 14.20 25.88
C GLU A 145 5.76 14.62 26.65
N ASP A 146 6.07 15.92 26.69
CA ASP A 146 7.19 16.52 27.44
C ASP A 146 8.59 15.98 27.05
N ARG A 147 8.77 15.55 25.79
CA ARG A 147 10.04 15.05 25.27
C ARG A 147 10.37 15.68 23.92
N SER A 148 11.34 16.61 23.88
CA SER A 148 11.85 17.15 22.62
C SER A 148 12.91 16.21 22.02
N PRO A 149 12.84 15.87 20.73
CA PRO A 149 13.95 15.18 20.07
C PRO A 149 15.11 16.17 19.94
N GLY A 150 16.27 15.86 20.55
CA GLY A 150 17.48 16.65 20.34
C GLY A 150 17.90 16.70 18.86
N VAL A 151 18.85 17.58 18.50
CA VAL A 151 19.29 17.85 17.11
C VAL A 151 19.54 16.57 16.29
N LYS A 152 20.14 15.54 16.90
CA LYS A 152 20.41 14.26 16.25
C LYS A 152 19.13 13.47 15.93
N GLY A 153 18.12 13.53 16.79
CA GLY A 153 16.81 12.92 16.56
C GLY A 153 16.06 13.62 15.42
N LEU A 154 16.18 14.95 15.34
CA LEU A 154 15.60 15.74 14.25
C LEU A 154 16.20 15.39 12.89
N ILE A 155 17.53 15.22 12.80
CA ILE A 155 18.20 14.81 11.56
C ILE A 155 17.73 13.42 11.12
N VAL A 156 17.64 12.47 12.05
CA VAL A 156 17.17 11.10 11.77
C VAL A 156 15.73 11.10 11.28
N LEU A 157 14.86 11.92 11.88
CA LEU A 157 13.48 12.10 11.43
C LEU A 157 13.42 12.63 10.00
N ILE A 158 14.18 13.68 9.68
CA ILE A 158 14.22 14.27 8.33
C ILE A 158 14.72 13.24 7.30
N LEU A 159 15.82 12.53 7.59
CA LEU A 159 16.34 11.53 6.69
C LEU A 159 15.35 10.38 6.47
N ASN A 160 14.60 9.98 7.49
CA ASN A 160 13.59 8.93 7.38
C ASN A 160 12.40 9.37 6.51
N LEU A 161 11.98 10.63 6.64
CA LEU A 161 10.94 11.21 5.79
C LEU A 161 11.36 11.32 4.33
N ILE A 162 12.66 11.55 4.06
CA ILE A 162 13.18 11.75 2.70
C ILE A 162 13.49 10.40 2.03
N PHE A 163 14.25 9.53 2.70
CA PHE A 163 14.84 8.32 2.11
C PHE A 163 14.15 7.02 2.53
N GLY A 164 13.25 7.08 3.51
CA GLY A 164 12.62 5.92 4.09
C GLY A 164 13.44 5.24 5.19
N ALA A 165 12.77 4.33 5.88
CA ALA A 165 13.19 3.70 7.11
C ALA A 165 14.50 2.90 7.03
N GLU A 166 14.74 2.26 5.89
CA GLU A 166 15.80 1.26 5.75
C GLU A 166 17.18 1.86 5.62
N ILE A 167 17.32 2.90 4.79
CA ILE A 167 18.58 3.64 4.63
C ILE A 167 19.02 4.21 5.97
N VAL A 168 18.09 4.78 6.73
CA VAL A 168 18.36 5.37 8.05
C VAL A 168 18.75 4.32 9.08
N THR A 169 18.08 3.17 9.07
CA THR A 169 18.39 2.04 9.96
C THR A 169 19.83 1.56 9.72
N PHE A 170 20.16 1.30 8.45
CA PHE A 170 21.47 0.80 8.05
C PHE A 170 22.58 1.82 8.35
N ALA A 171 22.40 3.08 7.95
CA ALA A 171 23.36 4.16 8.20
C ALA A 171 23.56 4.45 9.70
N GLY A 172 22.53 4.21 10.52
CA GLY A 172 22.60 4.37 11.98
C GLY A 172 23.16 3.15 12.72
N GLY A 173 23.63 2.12 12.02
CA GLY A 173 24.29 0.95 12.60
C GLY A 173 23.35 -0.06 13.27
N ALA A 174 22.04 0.10 13.10
CA ALA A 174 21.03 -0.91 13.46
C ALA A 174 20.86 -1.89 12.28
N ARG A 175 20.55 -3.14 12.58
CA ARG A 175 20.42 -4.20 11.57
C ARG A 175 18.96 -4.37 11.18
N PRO A 176 18.55 -4.14 9.92
CA PRO A 176 17.22 -4.55 9.49
C PRO A 176 17.12 -6.08 9.57
N ILE A 177 16.01 -6.59 10.11
CA ILE A 177 15.71 -8.03 10.15
C ILE A 177 14.38 -8.31 9.46
N ALA A 178 14.36 -9.27 8.55
CA ALA A 178 13.15 -9.65 7.86
C ALA A 178 12.22 -10.44 8.80
N PRO A 179 10.89 -10.31 8.66
CA PRO A 179 9.95 -11.03 9.54
C PRO A 179 10.06 -12.56 9.50
N TRP A 180 10.53 -13.15 8.41
CA TRP A 180 10.77 -14.60 8.31
C TRP A 180 12.06 -15.07 9.00
N GLN A 181 12.89 -14.14 9.48
CA GLN A 181 14.13 -14.42 10.21
C GLN A 181 13.99 -14.16 11.72
N LEU A 182 12.77 -13.86 12.21
CA LEU A 182 12.55 -13.60 13.63
C LEU A 182 12.94 -14.79 14.52
N ASP A 183 12.81 -16.01 14.00
CA ASP A 183 13.18 -17.25 14.69
C ASP A 183 14.72 -17.40 14.85
N GLU A 184 15.53 -16.58 14.16
CA GLU A 184 16.99 -16.53 14.34
C GLU A 184 17.40 -15.70 15.57
N LEU A 185 16.49 -14.90 16.14
CA LEU A 185 16.77 -14.08 17.31
C LEU A 185 16.67 -14.88 18.61
N PRO A 186 17.52 -14.60 19.61
CA PRO A 186 17.43 -15.23 20.93
C PRO A 186 16.06 -15.00 21.58
N GLU A 187 15.52 -15.99 22.30
CA GLU A 187 14.20 -15.88 22.94
C GLU A 187 14.13 -14.77 24.00
N ASP A 188 15.27 -14.42 24.61
CA ASP A 188 15.39 -13.34 25.59
C ASP A 188 15.47 -11.95 24.95
N THR A 189 15.33 -11.82 23.63
CA THR A 189 15.35 -10.54 22.91
C THR A 189 14.32 -9.56 23.50
N TRP A 190 14.77 -8.34 23.80
CA TRP A 190 13.89 -7.26 24.23
C TRP A 190 13.11 -6.70 23.04
N ILE A 191 11.79 -6.85 23.04
CA ILE A 191 10.93 -6.42 21.93
C ILE A 191 10.32 -5.05 22.24
N VAL A 192 10.81 -4.01 21.57
CA VAL A 192 10.40 -2.61 21.73
C VAL A 192 9.38 -2.24 20.65
N ASP A 193 8.12 -2.04 21.04
CA ASP A 193 7.05 -1.63 20.15
C ASP A 193 6.75 -0.14 20.26
N VAL A 194 7.09 0.63 19.22
CA VAL A 194 6.99 2.09 19.25
C VAL A 194 5.65 2.65 18.75
N ARG A 195 4.63 1.79 18.61
CA ARG A 195 3.30 2.20 18.15
C ARG A 195 2.51 2.90 19.26
N THR A 196 1.45 3.61 18.87
CA THR A 196 0.51 4.16 19.85
C THR A 196 -0.18 3.03 20.62
N LYS A 197 -0.63 3.31 21.85
CA LYS A 197 -1.34 2.32 22.70
C LYS A 197 -2.50 1.62 21.95
N PRO A 198 -3.39 2.33 21.20
CA PRO A 198 -4.46 1.67 20.46
C PRO A 198 -3.96 0.69 19.39
N GLU A 199 -2.90 1.04 18.65
CA GLU A 199 -2.30 0.15 17.66
C GLU A 199 -1.65 -1.08 18.31
N TYR A 200 -1.01 -0.88 19.47
CA TYR A 200 -0.38 -1.94 20.24
C TYR A 200 -1.38 -2.96 20.79
N TYR A 201 -2.48 -2.49 21.38
CA TYR A 201 -3.53 -3.37 21.89
C TYR A 201 -4.31 -4.11 20.80
N TRP A 202 -4.34 -3.56 19.58
CA TRP A 202 -5.00 -4.23 18.45
C TRP A 202 -4.34 -5.56 18.07
N ASN A 203 -3.00 -5.59 18.02
CA ASN A 203 -2.22 -6.80 17.76
C ASN A 203 -0.76 -6.54 18.14
N ARG A 204 -0.08 -7.46 18.84
CA ARG A 204 1.32 -7.30 19.29
C ARG A 204 2.04 -8.65 19.35
N MET A 205 3.37 -8.65 19.42
CA MET A 205 4.14 -9.85 19.78
C MET A 205 3.95 -10.16 21.27
N GLN A 206 4.03 -11.43 21.68
CA GLN A 206 3.74 -11.85 23.05
C GLN A 206 4.62 -11.15 24.10
N GLY A 207 5.92 -11.05 23.83
CA GLY A 207 6.90 -10.41 24.73
C GLY A 207 7.15 -8.93 24.46
N ALA A 208 6.30 -8.27 23.66
CA ALA A 208 6.50 -6.86 23.34
C ALA A 208 6.23 -5.95 24.54
N GLU A 209 7.02 -4.91 24.66
CA GLU A 209 6.79 -3.77 25.54
C GLU A 209 6.47 -2.54 24.70
N ASN A 210 5.44 -1.78 25.09
CA ASN A 210 4.98 -0.65 24.30
C ASN A 210 5.55 0.68 24.80
N TYR A 211 6.27 1.36 23.91
CA TYR A 211 6.84 2.67 24.14
C TYR A 211 6.42 3.63 23.02
N PRO A 212 5.21 4.20 23.08
CA PRO A 212 4.67 5.04 22.02
C PRO A 212 5.68 6.10 21.56
N TRP A 213 6.00 6.09 20.26
CA TRP A 213 6.98 7.01 19.66
C TRP A 213 8.39 6.98 20.25
N GLY A 214 8.71 5.97 21.06
CA GLY A 214 9.96 5.86 21.81
C GLY A 214 9.93 6.50 23.19
N ALA A 215 8.79 7.06 23.64
CA ALA A 215 8.63 7.59 24.99
C ALA A 215 8.76 6.46 26.02
N GLY A 216 9.68 6.61 26.97
CA GLY A 216 10.00 5.63 28.01
C GLY A 216 11.13 4.66 27.65
N VAL A 217 11.60 4.64 26.39
CA VAL A 217 12.64 3.68 25.96
C VAL A 217 13.96 3.94 26.67
N LEU A 218 14.31 5.19 26.98
CA LEU A 218 15.56 5.51 27.66
C LEU A 218 15.60 4.94 29.08
N GLU A 219 14.51 5.15 29.82
CA GLU A 219 14.36 4.67 31.20
C GLU A 219 14.33 3.13 31.25
N ALA A 220 13.66 2.51 30.28
CA ALA A 220 13.65 1.05 30.15
C ALA A 220 15.01 0.48 29.70
N ALA A 221 15.70 1.16 28.79
CA ALA A 221 17.02 0.77 28.32
C ALA A 221 18.05 0.71 29.45
N ALA A 222 17.93 1.58 30.46
CA ALA A 222 18.79 1.56 31.65
C ALA A 222 18.61 0.29 32.52
N GLN A 223 17.51 -0.44 32.36
CA GLN A 223 17.21 -1.68 33.08
C GLN A 223 17.68 -2.94 32.34
N HIS A 224 18.31 -2.78 31.17
CA HIS A 224 18.77 -3.89 30.33
C HIS A 224 20.27 -3.84 30.09
N SER A 225 20.88 -5.03 29.98
CA SER A 225 22.28 -5.16 29.57
C SER A 225 22.47 -4.69 28.13
N LEU A 226 23.57 -3.97 27.85
CA LEU A 226 23.94 -3.52 26.49
C LEU A 226 24.24 -4.68 25.53
N ASP A 227 24.51 -5.87 26.05
CA ASP A 227 24.70 -7.10 25.27
C ASP A 227 23.39 -7.79 24.89
N ARG A 228 22.28 -7.46 25.56
CA ARG A 228 20.97 -8.05 25.29
C ARG A 228 20.49 -7.65 23.88
N PRO A 229 20.07 -8.60 23.03
CA PRO A 229 19.47 -8.26 21.74
C PRO A 229 18.21 -7.42 21.91
N VAL A 230 18.04 -6.42 21.04
CA VAL A 230 16.86 -5.56 21.02
C VAL A 230 16.22 -5.59 19.65
N LEU A 231 14.94 -5.92 19.59
CA LEU A 231 14.12 -5.85 18.37
C LEU A 231 13.16 -4.67 18.48
N VAL A 232 13.36 -3.65 17.65
CA VAL A 232 12.47 -2.50 17.57
C VAL A 232 11.48 -2.68 16.43
N THR A 233 10.20 -2.48 16.71
CA THR A 233 9.14 -2.65 15.73
C THR A 233 8.10 -1.53 15.79
N CYS A 234 7.41 -1.33 14.68
CA CYS A 234 6.17 -0.57 14.63
C CYS A 234 5.20 -1.24 13.66
N LEU A 235 4.17 -0.54 13.18
CA LEU A 235 3.17 -1.19 12.33
C LEU A 235 3.73 -1.50 10.93
N SER A 236 4.38 -0.54 10.28
CA SER A 236 4.89 -0.64 8.90
C SER A 236 6.41 -0.60 8.77
N GLY A 237 7.14 -0.55 9.89
CA GLY A 237 8.60 -0.42 9.92
C GLY A 237 9.14 1.02 9.77
N HIS A 238 8.27 2.04 9.72
CA HIS A 238 8.68 3.43 9.46
C HIS A 238 9.02 4.26 10.71
N ARG A 239 8.46 3.93 11.88
CA ARG A 239 8.73 4.63 13.15
C ARG A 239 9.89 4.04 13.95
N SER A 240 10.05 2.71 13.87
CA SER A 240 11.05 1.96 14.60
C SER A 240 12.53 2.30 14.30
N PRO A 241 12.92 2.77 13.09
CA PRO A 241 14.32 3.13 12.80
C PRO A 241 14.90 4.18 13.75
N ALA A 242 14.14 5.24 14.07
CA ALA A 242 14.65 6.32 14.90
C ALA A 242 15.04 5.81 16.30
N VAL A 243 14.20 4.94 16.87
CA VAL A 243 14.43 4.32 18.17
C VAL A 243 15.54 3.26 18.10
N ALA A 244 15.61 2.48 17.01
CA ALA A 244 16.69 1.51 16.81
C ALA A 244 18.07 2.19 16.72
N VAL A 245 18.18 3.27 15.95
CA VAL A 245 19.42 4.06 15.85
C VAL A 245 19.77 4.72 17.19
N TYR A 246 18.77 5.16 17.95
CA TYR A 246 18.99 5.74 19.27
C TYR A 246 19.54 4.69 20.26
N LEU A 247 18.94 3.51 20.32
CA LEU A 247 19.43 2.39 21.15
C LEU A 247 20.85 1.97 20.77
N ARG A 248 21.18 1.96 19.47
CA ARG A 248 22.54 1.68 19.00
C ARG A 248 23.54 2.71 19.52
N LYS A 249 23.16 3.99 19.56
CA LYS A 249 23.98 5.08 20.11
C LYS A 249 24.12 5.03 21.63
N LEU A 250 23.15 4.45 22.34
CA LEU A 250 23.27 4.18 23.79
C LEU A 250 24.25 3.04 24.12
N GLY A 251 24.77 2.34 23.11
CA GLY A 251 25.80 1.32 23.29
C GLY A 251 25.30 -0.12 23.17
N PHE A 252 24.01 -0.34 22.88
CA PHE A 252 23.50 -1.70 22.64
C PHE A 252 24.22 -2.33 21.45
N LYS A 253 24.77 -3.53 21.64
CA LYS A 253 25.60 -4.20 20.63
C LYS A 253 24.76 -4.80 19.49
N HIS A 254 23.59 -5.32 19.84
CA HIS A 254 22.71 -6.08 18.95
C HIS A 254 21.34 -5.41 18.84
N VAL A 255 21.22 -4.42 17.95
CA VAL A 255 19.94 -3.72 17.71
C VAL A 255 19.40 -4.06 16.33
N TYR A 256 18.19 -4.62 16.33
CA TYR A 256 17.47 -5.05 15.15
C TYR A 256 16.23 -4.17 14.92
N ASN A 257 15.94 -3.85 13.67
CA ASN A 257 14.71 -3.16 13.28
C ASN A 257 13.84 -4.10 12.43
N LEU A 258 12.60 -4.37 12.86
CA LEU A 258 11.71 -5.26 12.12
C LEU A 258 11.31 -4.65 10.78
N HIS A 259 11.79 -5.26 9.70
CA HIS A 259 11.52 -4.85 8.33
C HIS A 259 10.03 -5.01 7.99
N TRP A 260 9.46 -4.02 7.29
CA TRP A 260 8.01 -3.89 7.05
C TRP A 260 7.12 -3.85 8.31
N GLY A 261 7.73 -3.79 9.50
CA GLY A 261 7.04 -3.80 10.78
C GLY A 261 6.15 -5.02 11.00
N LEU A 262 5.19 -4.86 11.90
CA LEU A 262 4.29 -5.91 12.30
C LEU A 262 3.32 -6.33 11.19
N MET A 263 3.01 -5.45 10.23
CA MET A 263 2.09 -5.74 9.13
C MET A 263 2.45 -7.00 8.36
N TYR A 264 3.73 -7.15 8.01
CA TYR A 264 4.18 -8.32 7.27
C TYR A 264 4.24 -9.56 8.17
N HIS A 265 4.68 -9.38 9.42
CA HIS A 265 4.68 -10.46 10.41
C HIS A 265 3.28 -11.04 10.64
N ILE A 266 2.24 -10.20 10.69
CA ILE A 266 0.82 -10.61 10.76
C ILE A 266 0.41 -11.56 9.63
N LEU A 267 1.03 -11.43 8.46
CA LEU A 267 0.75 -12.30 7.33
C LEU A 267 1.46 -13.65 7.47
N LEU A 268 2.70 -13.65 7.95
CA LEU A 268 3.46 -14.88 8.18
C LEU A 268 2.89 -15.72 9.32
N GLU A 269 2.44 -15.06 10.37
CA GLU A 269 1.77 -15.67 11.54
C GLU A 269 0.31 -16.07 11.25
N ARG A 270 -0.18 -15.80 10.03
CA ARG A 270 -1.52 -16.20 9.61
C ARG A 270 -1.52 -17.74 9.50
N ASN A 271 -2.27 -18.38 10.41
CA ASN A 271 -2.51 -19.84 10.49
C ASN A 271 -1.47 -20.63 11.28
N LYS A 272 -0.38 -20.01 11.73
CA LYS A 272 0.57 -20.64 12.66
C LYS A 272 -0.04 -20.80 14.06
N LYS A 273 0.43 -21.70 14.92
CA LYS A 273 0.10 -21.59 16.35
C LYS A 273 1.00 -20.51 16.94
N SER A 274 0.52 -19.76 17.93
CA SER A 274 1.34 -18.73 18.60
C SER A 274 2.32 -19.47 19.51
N ILE A 275 3.58 -19.60 19.05
CA ILE A 275 4.62 -20.39 19.70
C ILE A 275 5.82 -19.47 19.88
N GLY A 276 6.12 -19.11 21.12
CA GLY A 276 7.29 -18.31 21.47
C GLY A 276 7.07 -16.78 21.53
N PRO A 277 8.12 -16.04 21.89
CA PRO A 277 8.03 -14.62 22.26
C PRO A 277 7.70 -13.70 21.07
N PHE A 278 8.11 -14.09 19.85
CA PHE A 278 7.87 -13.33 18.62
C PHE A 278 6.50 -13.60 17.99
N SER A 279 5.78 -14.64 18.42
CA SER A 279 4.45 -14.87 17.89
C SER A 279 3.46 -13.79 18.31
N LEU A 280 2.43 -13.60 17.50
CA LEU A 280 1.42 -12.58 17.77
C LEU A 280 0.44 -13.04 18.86
N THR A 281 0.10 -12.13 19.78
CA THR A 281 -1.02 -12.29 20.71
C THR A 281 -2.32 -12.29 19.90
N ARG A 282 -2.92 -13.45 19.70
CA ARG A 282 -4.16 -13.55 18.93
C ARG A 282 -5.34 -13.06 19.79
N PRO A 283 -6.16 -12.09 19.34
CA PRO A 283 -7.54 -12.06 19.81
C PRO A 283 -8.21 -13.37 19.36
N HIS A 284 -8.85 -14.08 20.30
CA HIS A 284 -9.43 -15.41 20.10
C HIS A 284 -10.23 -15.46 18.79
N ARG A 285 -9.73 -16.23 17.81
CA ARG A 285 -10.36 -16.41 16.49
C ARG A 285 -10.53 -17.89 16.25
N ASP A 286 -11.78 -18.31 16.26
CA ASP A 286 -12.25 -19.64 15.89
C ASP A 286 -11.61 -20.11 14.56
N PRO A 287 -10.79 -21.18 14.58
CA PRO A 287 -10.14 -21.76 13.41
C PRO A 287 -11.13 -22.33 12.38
N GLN A 288 -12.34 -22.71 12.78
CA GLN A 288 -13.28 -23.44 11.92
C GLN A 288 -14.02 -22.56 10.90
N ARG A 289 -13.76 -21.25 10.86
CA ARG A 289 -14.52 -20.28 10.03
C ARG A 289 -13.68 -19.45 9.06
N ARG A 290 -12.49 -19.91 8.63
CA ARG A 290 -11.61 -19.11 7.74
C ARG A 290 -11.85 -19.40 6.25
N GLY A 291 -12.19 -18.35 5.50
CA GLY A 291 -12.15 -18.26 4.03
C GLY A 291 -10.74 -18.35 3.43
N GLU A 292 -9.93 -19.30 3.88
CA GLU A 292 -8.66 -19.69 3.26
C GLU A 292 -8.87 -20.30 1.88
N ASP A 293 -9.99 -20.99 1.68
CA ASP A 293 -10.30 -21.71 0.43
C ASP A 293 -10.48 -20.84 -0.81
N LEU A 294 -10.63 -19.52 -0.65
CA LEU A 294 -10.86 -18.59 -1.75
C LEU A 294 -9.70 -17.63 -2.01
N ARG A 295 -8.69 -17.59 -1.13
CA ARG A 295 -7.60 -16.61 -1.23
C ARG A 295 -6.73 -16.85 -2.46
N HIS A 296 -6.35 -18.10 -2.71
CA HIS A 296 -5.51 -18.47 -3.86
C HIS A 296 -6.23 -18.21 -5.19
N ILE A 297 -7.52 -18.52 -5.26
CA ILE A 297 -8.37 -18.17 -6.42
C ILE A 297 -8.41 -16.65 -6.62
N SER A 298 -8.49 -15.90 -5.51
CA SER A 298 -8.54 -14.44 -5.56
C SER A 298 -7.25 -13.79 -6.03
N ILE A 299 -6.11 -14.29 -5.55
CA ILE A 299 -4.80 -13.88 -6.05
C ILE A 299 -4.70 -14.22 -7.54
N GLY A 300 -5.11 -15.43 -7.94
CA GLY A 300 -5.06 -15.88 -9.33
C GLY A 300 -5.80 -14.94 -10.30
N TYR A 301 -7.07 -14.62 -10.06
CA TYR A 301 -7.79 -13.73 -10.99
C TYR A 301 -7.25 -12.30 -10.98
N LEU A 302 -6.77 -11.78 -9.83
CA LEU A 302 -6.19 -10.44 -9.75
C LEU A 302 -4.86 -10.37 -10.53
N THR A 303 -4.03 -11.41 -10.41
CA THR A 303 -2.77 -11.53 -11.17
C THR A 303 -3.04 -11.56 -12.67
N LEU A 304 -4.01 -12.36 -13.13
CA LEU A 304 -4.38 -12.43 -14.54
C LEU A 304 -4.92 -11.09 -15.06
N GLN A 305 -5.78 -10.41 -14.27
CA GLN A 305 -6.29 -9.08 -14.59
C GLN A 305 -5.15 -8.05 -14.72
N PHE A 306 -4.18 -8.06 -13.81
CA PHE A 306 -3.00 -7.19 -13.87
C PHE A 306 -2.19 -7.43 -15.15
N PHE A 307 -1.95 -8.70 -15.51
CA PHE A 307 -1.26 -9.03 -16.76
C PHE A 307 -2.04 -8.55 -17.99
N ILE A 308 -3.37 -8.67 -18.02
CA ILE A 308 -4.19 -8.16 -19.14
C ILE A 308 -4.04 -6.64 -19.30
N LEU A 309 -4.03 -5.87 -18.20
CA LEU A 309 -3.88 -4.41 -18.24
C LEU A 309 -2.54 -3.96 -18.84
N ILE A 310 -1.50 -4.78 -18.73
CA ILE A 310 -0.17 -4.47 -19.28
C ILE A 310 -0.02 -5.03 -20.69
N ILE A 311 -0.37 -6.30 -20.88
CA ILE A 311 -0.13 -7.02 -22.13
C ILE A 311 -1.00 -6.48 -23.26
N ALA A 312 -2.28 -6.17 -23.02
CA ALA A 312 -3.16 -5.78 -24.11
C ALA A 312 -2.72 -4.49 -24.82
N PRO A 313 -2.39 -3.38 -24.11
CA PRO A 313 -1.88 -2.17 -24.75
C PRO A 313 -0.50 -2.36 -25.39
N VAL A 314 0.41 -3.10 -24.72
CA VAL A 314 1.75 -3.35 -25.24
C VAL A 314 1.70 -4.19 -26.52
N GLU A 315 0.89 -5.25 -26.53
CA GLU A 315 0.70 -6.09 -27.71
C GLU A 315 0.07 -5.30 -28.86
N ASN A 316 -0.93 -4.46 -28.57
CA ASN A 316 -1.54 -3.57 -29.56
C ASN A 316 -0.51 -2.60 -30.16
N TRP A 317 0.33 -1.99 -29.31
CA TRP A 317 1.38 -1.08 -29.71
C TRP A 317 2.46 -1.77 -30.56
N ILE A 318 2.82 -3.01 -30.25
CA ILE A 318 3.82 -3.77 -31.02
C ILE A 318 3.26 -4.27 -32.35
N ARG A 319 2.05 -4.84 -32.34
CA ARG A 319 1.47 -5.51 -33.54
C ARG A 319 0.76 -4.55 -34.49
N HIS A 320 0.37 -3.37 -34.04
CA HIS A 320 -0.46 -2.41 -34.78
C HIS A 320 -1.61 -3.07 -35.58
N PRO A 321 -2.45 -3.90 -34.94
CA PRO A 321 -3.50 -4.62 -35.66
C PRO A 321 -4.51 -3.65 -36.28
N GLN A 322 -4.94 -3.93 -37.50
CA GLN A 322 -6.04 -3.20 -38.14
C GLN A 322 -7.36 -3.60 -37.48
N VAL A 323 -7.83 -2.77 -36.55
CA VAL A 323 -9.09 -2.96 -35.83
C VAL A 323 -10.20 -2.07 -36.41
N SER A 324 -11.34 -2.68 -36.72
CA SER A 324 -12.54 -1.95 -37.13
C SER A 324 -13.04 -1.03 -36.01
N ASP A 325 -13.63 0.10 -36.38
CA ASP A 325 -14.22 1.02 -35.40
C ASP A 325 -15.40 0.38 -34.67
N LEU A 326 -16.14 -0.50 -35.32
CA LEU A 326 -17.19 -1.30 -34.69
C LEU A 326 -16.64 -2.12 -33.51
N GLN A 327 -15.50 -2.79 -33.67
CA GLN A 327 -14.88 -3.56 -32.59
C GLN A 327 -14.48 -2.67 -31.40
N LYS A 328 -13.91 -1.49 -31.67
CA LYS A 328 -13.55 -0.53 -30.62
C LYS A 328 -14.78 -0.02 -29.88
N ILE A 329 -15.85 0.29 -30.61
CA ILE A 329 -17.13 0.74 -30.04
C ILE A 329 -17.74 -0.36 -29.18
N VAL A 330 -17.79 -1.61 -29.68
CA VAL A 330 -18.29 -2.76 -28.90
C VAL A 330 -17.45 -2.96 -27.64
N GLY A 331 -16.12 -2.91 -27.75
CA GLY A 331 -15.22 -3.02 -26.61
C GLY A 331 -15.46 -1.92 -25.56
N LEU A 332 -15.65 -0.67 -26.01
CA LEU A 332 -15.93 0.46 -25.14
C LEU A 332 -17.30 0.33 -24.45
N VAL A 333 -18.34 -0.06 -25.19
CA VAL A 333 -19.70 -0.26 -24.65
C VAL A 333 -19.70 -1.37 -23.59
N LEU A 334 -19.02 -2.48 -23.85
CA LEU A 334 -18.87 -3.56 -22.87
C LEU A 334 -18.11 -3.11 -21.63
N GLY A 335 -17.00 -2.36 -21.82
CA GLY A 335 -16.19 -1.81 -20.75
C GLY A 335 -16.99 -0.87 -19.84
N ILE A 336 -17.65 0.11 -20.43
CA ILE A 336 -18.47 1.10 -19.71
C ILE A 336 -19.68 0.43 -19.06
N GLY A 337 -20.37 -0.48 -19.77
CA GLY A 337 -21.49 -1.25 -19.21
C GLY A 337 -21.08 -2.07 -17.99
N GLY A 338 -19.91 -2.71 -18.05
CA GLY A 338 -19.31 -3.42 -16.92
C GLY A 338 -18.98 -2.49 -15.75
N LEU A 339 -18.41 -1.30 -16.00
CA LEU A 339 -18.15 -0.30 -14.96
C LEU A 339 -19.44 0.17 -14.26
N ILE A 340 -20.49 0.45 -15.03
CA ILE A 340 -21.80 0.84 -14.50
C ILE A 340 -22.37 -0.27 -13.61
N LEU A 341 -22.36 -1.52 -14.09
CA LEU A 341 -22.83 -2.67 -13.33
C LEU A 341 -22.02 -2.89 -12.05
N GLY A 342 -20.70 -2.74 -12.13
CA GLY A 342 -19.80 -2.84 -10.98
C GLY A 342 -20.09 -1.78 -9.92
N TRP A 343 -20.32 -0.54 -10.35
CA TRP A 343 -20.68 0.57 -9.47
C TRP A 343 -22.04 0.37 -8.80
N LEU A 344 -23.06 -0.07 -9.54
CA LEU A 344 -24.39 -0.40 -8.99
C LEU A 344 -24.29 -1.54 -7.96
N SER A 345 -23.49 -2.57 -8.26
CA SER A 345 -23.25 -3.71 -7.37
C SER A 345 -22.54 -3.28 -6.09
N PHE A 346 -21.51 -2.45 -6.21
CA PHE A 346 -20.77 -1.90 -5.07
C PHE A 346 -21.67 -1.05 -4.17
N ARG A 347 -22.51 -0.18 -4.76
CA ARG A 347 -23.48 0.62 -4.00
C ARG A 347 -24.51 -0.23 -3.27
N ALA A 348 -25.01 -1.29 -3.91
CA ALA A 348 -25.97 -2.20 -3.29
C ALA A 348 -25.35 -3.00 -2.11
N LEU A 349 -24.10 -3.47 -2.24
CA LEU A 349 -23.40 -4.19 -1.16
C LEU A 349 -22.98 -3.28 0.00
N GLY A 350 -22.55 -2.05 -0.30
CA GLY A 350 -22.09 -1.08 0.70
C GLY A 350 -21.11 -1.69 1.71
N ARG A 351 -21.52 -1.72 2.99
CA ARG A 351 -20.67 -2.17 4.11
C ARG A 351 -20.44 -3.69 4.16
N ASN A 352 -21.17 -4.46 3.35
CA ASN A 352 -21.06 -5.90 3.25
C ASN A 352 -20.02 -6.34 2.20
N PHE A 353 -19.55 -5.43 1.34
CA PHE A 353 -18.52 -5.74 0.35
C PHE A 353 -17.20 -6.23 1.00
N ARG A 354 -16.70 -7.36 0.51
CA ARG A 354 -15.40 -7.96 0.86
C ARG A 354 -14.78 -8.58 -0.38
N VAL A 355 -13.53 -8.23 -0.66
CA VAL A 355 -12.78 -8.77 -1.81
C VAL A 355 -12.59 -10.29 -1.71
N PHE A 356 -12.34 -10.79 -0.50
CA PHE A 356 -11.98 -12.19 -0.23
C PHE A 356 -13.15 -13.08 0.24
N ALA A 357 -14.40 -12.75 -0.14
CA ALA A 357 -15.60 -13.59 0.03
C ALA A 357 -15.96 -14.09 1.44
N ALA A 358 -15.27 -13.65 2.50
CA ALA A 358 -15.65 -13.99 3.87
C ALA A 358 -16.89 -13.17 4.30
N PRO A 359 -18.04 -13.80 4.60
CA PRO A 359 -19.22 -13.08 5.05
C PRO A 359 -18.91 -12.33 6.34
N ARG A 360 -19.47 -11.13 6.47
CA ARG A 360 -19.32 -10.33 7.67
C ARG A 360 -20.17 -10.99 8.77
N ARG A 361 -19.56 -11.24 9.94
CA ARG A 361 -20.27 -11.83 11.11
C ARG A 361 -21.55 -11.10 11.53
N SER A 362 -21.69 -9.82 11.18
CA SER A 362 -22.86 -8.98 11.44
C SER A 362 -23.47 -8.41 10.15
N GLY A 363 -23.14 -9.00 9.00
CA GLY A 363 -23.69 -8.60 7.71
C GLY A 363 -25.08 -9.19 7.52
N THR A 364 -25.92 -8.50 6.75
CA THR A 364 -27.20 -9.03 6.28
C THR A 364 -27.07 -9.46 4.83
N LEU A 365 -27.84 -10.46 4.42
CA LEU A 365 -27.92 -10.88 3.03
C LEU A 365 -28.56 -9.76 2.19
N VAL A 366 -27.87 -9.31 1.14
CA VAL A 366 -28.37 -8.26 0.24
C VAL A 366 -29.06 -8.89 -0.95
N THR A 367 -30.35 -8.65 -1.11
CA THR A 367 -31.18 -9.25 -2.18
C THR A 367 -31.94 -8.22 -3.02
N THR A 368 -31.57 -6.93 -2.93
CA THR A 368 -32.25 -5.80 -3.56
C THR A 368 -31.41 -5.20 -4.70
N GLY A 369 -32.05 -4.44 -5.60
CA GLY A 369 -31.36 -3.80 -6.73
C GLY A 369 -30.81 -4.83 -7.72
N VAL A 370 -29.56 -4.69 -8.16
CA VAL A 370 -28.93 -5.64 -9.10
C VAL A 370 -28.86 -7.07 -8.55
N TYR A 371 -28.81 -7.22 -7.22
CA TYR A 371 -28.83 -8.51 -6.54
C TYR A 371 -30.21 -9.18 -6.55
N SER A 372 -31.29 -8.47 -6.88
CA SER A 372 -32.63 -9.11 -6.99
C SER A 372 -32.74 -10.09 -8.17
N LYS A 373 -31.82 -10.00 -9.15
CA LYS A 373 -31.79 -10.86 -10.33
C LYS A 373 -30.53 -11.72 -10.41
N VAL A 374 -29.36 -11.16 -10.10
CA VAL A 374 -28.07 -11.85 -10.26
C VAL A 374 -27.36 -11.93 -8.92
N ARG A 375 -26.84 -13.11 -8.55
CA ARG A 375 -26.13 -13.33 -7.27
C ARG A 375 -24.72 -12.72 -7.26
N HIS A 376 -24.03 -12.76 -8.40
CA HIS A 376 -22.65 -12.26 -8.53
C HIS A 376 -22.49 -11.15 -9.59
N PRO A 377 -23.30 -10.07 -9.56
CA PRO A 377 -23.31 -9.04 -10.61
C PRO A 377 -21.98 -8.28 -10.70
N MET A 378 -21.23 -8.22 -9.61
CA MET A 378 -19.89 -7.64 -9.56
C MET A 378 -18.84 -8.50 -10.28
N TYR A 379 -19.02 -9.82 -10.31
CA TYR A 379 -18.14 -10.72 -11.06
C TYR A 379 -18.44 -10.62 -12.55
N VAL A 380 -19.73 -10.53 -12.92
CA VAL A 380 -20.17 -10.21 -14.29
C VAL A 380 -19.56 -8.88 -14.75
N ALA A 381 -19.62 -7.84 -13.91
CA ALA A 381 -19.03 -6.55 -14.19
C ALA A 381 -17.53 -6.66 -14.51
N ALA A 382 -16.76 -7.37 -13.68
CA ALA A 382 -15.33 -7.57 -13.92
C ALA A 382 -15.08 -8.33 -15.24
N ILE A 383 -15.84 -9.39 -15.53
CA ILE A 383 -15.72 -10.15 -16.78
C ILE A 383 -15.99 -9.24 -17.99
N LEU A 384 -17.03 -8.41 -17.95
CA LEU A 384 -17.40 -7.48 -19.03
C LEU A 384 -16.36 -6.37 -19.23
N ILE A 385 -15.85 -5.79 -18.15
CA ILE A 385 -14.81 -4.75 -18.22
C ILE A 385 -13.60 -5.27 -19.00
N PHE A 386 -13.10 -6.44 -18.60
CA PHE A 386 -11.90 -7.00 -19.23
C PHE A 386 -12.18 -7.62 -20.60
N ALA A 387 -13.40 -8.09 -20.88
CA ALA A 387 -13.79 -8.48 -22.23
C ALA A 387 -13.75 -7.28 -23.18
N GLY A 388 -14.35 -6.16 -22.75
CA GLY A 388 -14.32 -4.90 -23.48
C GLY A 388 -12.90 -4.38 -23.70
N TYR A 389 -12.05 -4.48 -22.67
CA TYR A 389 -10.64 -4.09 -22.73
C TYR A 389 -9.85 -4.93 -23.74
N CYS A 390 -9.97 -6.26 -23.69
CA CYS A 390 -9.32 -7.16 -24.66
C CYS A 390 -9.78 -6.89 -26.10
N LEU A 391 -11.07 -6.62 -26.31
CA LEU A 391 -11.62 -6.29 -27.63
C LEU A 391 -11.12 -4.94 -28.14
N PHE A 392 -11.09 -3.92 -27.29
CA PHE A 392 -10.63 -2.58 -27.65
C PHE A 392 -9.17 -2.59 -28.13
N PHE A 393 -8.30 -3.31 -27.42
CA PHE A 393 -6.88 -3.45 -27.80
C PHE A 393 -6.61 -4.58 -28.81
N SER A 394 -7.61 -5.40 -29.15
CA SER A 394 -7.49 -6.55 -30.06
C SER A 394 -6.32 -7.49 -29.71
N SER A 395 -6.17 -7.74 -28.41
CA SER A 395 -5.07 -8.52 -27.84
C SER A 395 -5.39 -10.02 -27.91
N LEU A 396 -4.60 -10.76 -28.70
CA LEU A 396 -4.75 -12.21 -28.84
C LEU A 396 -4.16 -12.93 -27.62
N ILE A 397 -3.12 -12.35 -27.01
CA ILE A 397 -2.48 -12.92 -25.82
C ILE A 397 -3.37 -12.71 -24.57
N SER A 398 -4.10 -11.60 -24.49
CA SER A 398 -4.97 -11.33 -23.33
C SER A 398 -6.29 -12.09 -23.38
N ALA A 399 -6.74 -12.58 -24.54
CA ALA A 399 -7.95 -13.38 -24.67
C ALA A 399 -7.95 -14.69 -23.84
N PRO A 400 -6.90 -15.56 -23.91
CA PRO A 400 -6.84 -16.74 -23.05
C PRO A 400 -6.66 -16.40 -21.56
N LEU A 401 -5.96 -15.30 -21.23
CA LEU A 401 -5.87 -14.82 -19.84
C LEU A 401 -7.25 -14.37 -19.32
N TRP A 402 -8.03 -13.71 -20.18
CA TRP A 402 -9.40 -13.31 -19.89
C TRP A 402 -10.29 -14.52 -19.60
N LEU A 403 -10.19 -15.55 -20.43
CA LEU A 403 -10.93 -16.80 -20.24
C LEU A 403 -10.53 -17.48 -18.93
N ALA A 404 -9.22 -17.58 -18.66
CA ALA A 404 -8.70 -18.19 -17.44
C ALA A 404 -9.20 -17.49 -16.17
N PHE A 405 -9.18 -16.15 -16.11
CA PHE A 405 -9.69 -15.46 -14.92
C PHE A 405 -11.22 -15.53 -14.81
N SER A 406 -11.94 -15.56 -15.95
CA SER A 406 -13.40 -15.75 -15.96
C SER A 406 -13.78 -17.10 -15.34
N VAL A 407 -13.03 -18.16 -15.67
CA VAL A 407 -13.19 -19.48 -15.03
C VAL A 407 -12.90 -19.41 -13.53
N LEU A 408 -11.88 -18.67 -13.09
CA LEU A 408 -11.62 -18.48 -11.65
C LEU A 408 -12.77 -17.78 -10.92
N TYR A 409 -13.45 -16.81 -11.54
CA TYR A 409 -14.66 -16.20 -10.97
C TYR A 409 -15.81 -17.20 -10.86
N VAL A 410 -15.96 -18.09 -11.84
CA VAL A 410 -16.94 -19.19 -11.78
C VAL A 410 -16.63 -20.12 -10.61
N VAL A 411 -15.39 -20.61 -10.50
CA VAL A 411 -14.97 -21.48 -9.38
C VAL A 411 -15.17 -20.79 -8.04
N LYS A 412 -14.83 -19.50 -7.95
CA LYS A 412 -15.05 -18.68 -6.75
C LYS A 412 -16.52 -18.61 -6.38
N SER A 413 -17.40 -18.32 -7.34
CA SER A 413 -18.83 -18.17 -7.09
C SER A 413 -19.46 -19.43 -6.49
N ILE A 414 -19.07 -20.62 -6.96
CA ILE A 414 -19.58 -21.91 -6.45
C ILE A 414 -19.16 -22.12 -5.00
N ARG A 415 -17.89 -21.84 -4.67
CA ARG A 415 -17.37 -21.98 -3.30
C ARG A 415 -17.95 -20.93 -2.36
N GLU A 416 -18.11 -19.70 -2.84
CA GLU A 416 -18.72 -18.61 -2.08
C GLU A 416 -20.20 -18.89 -1.78
N GLU A 417 -20.96 -19.44 -2.73
CA GLU A 417 -22.35 -19.84 -2.50
C GLU A 417 -22.50 -20.88 -1.40
N ARG A 418 -21.57 -21.84 -1.27
CA ARG A 418 -21.57 -22.81 -0.15
C ARG A 418 -21.39 -22.11 1.19
N ILE A 419 -20.40 -21.23 1.29
CA ILE A 419 -20.12 -20.45 2.50
C ILE A 419 -21.31 -19.55 2.87
N LEU A 420 -21.99 -18.98 1.87
CA LEU A 420 -23.16 -18.14 2.08
C LEU A 420 -24.37 -18.95 2.52
N ALA A 421 -24.57 -20.15 1.98
CA ALA A 421 -25.62 -21.08 2.43
C ALA A 421 -25.42 -21.50 3.89
N ASP A 422 -24.17 -21.77 4.30
CA ASP A 422 -23.85 -22.13 5.68
C ASP A 422 -24.05 -20.96 6.67
N HIS A 423 -23.95 -19.72 6.19
CA HIS A 423 -24.01 -18.52 7.04
C HIS A 423 -25.40 -17.88 7.11
N TYR A 424 -26.16 -17.91 6.01
CA TYR A 424 -27.45 -17.25 5.89
C TYR A 424 -28.54 -18.29 5.62
N PRO A 425 -29.46 -18.54 6.57
CA PRO A 425 -30.56 -19.49 6.38
C PRO A 425 -31.42 -19.19 5.15
N ASP A 426 -31.65 -17.91 4.85
CA ASP A 426 -32.48 -17.46 3.73
C ASP A 426 -31.77 -17.55 2.35
N TYR A 427 -30.52 -18.04 2.31
CA TYR A 427 -29.73 -18.02 1.08
C TYR A 427 -30.25 -19.00 0.02
N GLU A 428 -30.76 -20.16 0.43
CA GLU A 428 -31.32 -21.13 -0.52
C GLU A 428 -32.55 -20.55 -1.25
N ASP A 429 -33.43 -19.87 -0.53
CA ASP A 429 -34.60 -19.21 -1.13
C ASP A 429 -34.18 -18.07 -2.06
N TYR A 430 -33.11 -17.36 -1.69
CA TYR A 430 -32.50 -16.36 -2.57
C TYR A 430 -31.92 -16.99 -3.85
N MET A 431 -31.31 -18.17 -3.77
CA MET A 431 -30.81 -18.89 -4.95
C MET A 431 -31.94 -19.31 -5.89
N ARG A 432 -33.12 -19.69 -5.38
CA ARG A 432 -34.28 -20.11 -6.20
C ARG A 432 -34.85 -18.98 -7.05
N ARG A 433 -34.75 -17.73 -6.59
CA ARG A 433 -35.31 -16.54 -7.26
C ARG A 433 -34.31 -15.72 -8.08
N THR A 434 -33.06 -16.17 -8.18
CA THR A 434 -31.98 -15.44 -8.85
C THR A 434 -31.15 -16.34 -9.75
N TRP A 435 -30.34 -15.74 -10.61
CA TRP A 435 -29.35 -16.42 -11.45
C TRP A 435 -27.93 -16.12 -10.95
N ARG A 436 -26.96 -16.98 -11.25
CA ARG A 436 -25.59 -16.84 -10.78
C ARG A 436 -24.88 -15.68 -11.46
N PHE A 437 -24.95 -15.63 -12.80
CA PHE A 437 -24.28 -14.63 -13.63
C PHE A 437 -25.19 -14.04 -14.71
N VAL A 438 -25.92 -14.86 -15.46
CA VAL A 438 -26.69 -14.41 -16.62
C VAL A 438 -28.17 -14.73 -16.39
N PRO A 439 -29.04 -13.71 -16.28
CA PRO A 439 -30.47 -13.94 -16.13
C PRO A 439 -31.00 -14.88 -17.22
N TYR A 440 -31.85 -15.83 -16.83
CA TYR A 440 -32.49 -16.82 -17.71
C TYR A 440 -31.55 -17.84 -18.36
N VAL A 441 -30.25 -17.84 -18.04
CA VAL A 441 -29.28 -18.82 -18.54
C VAL A 441 -28.64 -19.58 -17.39
N TRP A 442 -27.99 -18.86 -16.45
CA TRP A 442 -27.26 -19.50 -15.36
C TRP A 442 -27.03 -18.59 -14.16
#